data_AF-A0A3N4ABK8-F1
#
_entry.id   AF-A0A3N4ABK8-F1
#
_cell.length_a   1.000
_cell.length_b   1.000
_cell.length_c   1.000
_cell.angle_alpha   90.00
_cell.angle_beta   90.00
_cell.angle_gamma   90.00
#
_symmetry.space_group_name_H-M   'P 1'
#
loop_
_entity.id
_entity.type
_entity.pdbx_description
1 polymer ?
#
loop_
_entity_poly.entity_id
_entity_poly.type
_entity_poly.pdbx_seq_one_letter_code
_entity_poly.pdbx_strand_id
1 'polypeptide(L)'
;MPHKYDLATAAKMLGTGRNRLTAELKRRKILDCNRLPRQQDIDAGRFHVALKQHTGNPLMNEGNGVVYAKTFVTSKGLLWLAKELGVEVVQVPSTQEHAA
;
A
#
# COMPACT_ATOMS: atom_id res chain seq x y z
N MET A 1 7.31 15.16 5.83
CA MET A 1 6.29 14.35 5.14
C MET A 1 6.32 12.94 5.74
N PRO A 2 5.21 12.34 6.20
CA PRO A 2 5.24 10.96 6.68
C PRO A 2 5.66 10.02 5.54
N HIS A 3 6.59 9.10 5.81
CA HIS A 3 7.04 8.13 4.81
C HIS A 3 5.87 7.25 4.37
N LYS A 4 5.78 7.01 3.05
CA LYS A 4 4.74 6.21 2.40
C LYS A 4 5.39 5.02 1.72
N TYR A 5 4.97 3.82 2.10
CA TYR A 5 5.46 2.56 1.56
C TYR A 5 4.38 1.96 0.68
N ASP A 6 4.73 1.44 -0.49
CA ASP A 6 3.76 0.63 -1.22
C ASP A 6 3.52 -0.71 -0.49
N LEU A 7 2.46 -1.42 -0.87
CA LEU A 7 2.10 -2.69 -0.23
C LEU A 7 3.21 -3.76 -0.35
N ALA A 8 4.09 -3.66 -1.35
CA ALA A 8 5.18 -4.61 -1.53
C ALA A 8 6.28 -4.36 -0.49
N THR A 9 6.69 -3.11 -0.34
CA THR A 9 7.66 -2.68 0.67
C THR A 9 7.12 -2.91 2.09
N ALA A 10 5.87 -2.54 2.35
CA ALA A 10 5.22 -2.79 3.64
C ALA A 10 5.18 -4.30 3.99
N ALA A 11 4.92 -5.17 3.01
CA ALA A 11 4.95 -6.61 3.24
C ALA A 11 6.35 -7.12 3.61
N LYS A 12 7.40 -6.65 2.92
CA LYS A 12 8.79 -7.00 3.26
C LYS A 12 9.15 -6.61 4.69
N MET A 13 8.74 -5.41 5.11
CA MET A 13 8.96 -4.92 6.48
C MET A 13 8.24 -5.74 7.54
N LEU A 14 7.07 -6.29 7.20
CA LEU A 14 6.28 -7.15 8.07
C LEU A 14 6.70 -8.64 7.97
N GLY A 15 7.83 -8.93 7.30
CA GLY A 15 8.35 -10.29 7.15
C GLY A 15 7.46 -11.21 6.30
N THR A 16 6.67 -10.66 5.37
CA THR A 16 5.72 -11.42 4.57
C THR A 16 5.75 -11.07 3.09
N GLY A 17 5.08 -11.88 2.26
CA GLY A 17 4.93 -11.62 0.83
C GLY A 17 3.77 -10.67 0.53
N ARG A 18 3.90 -9.81 -0.49
CA ARG A 18 2.86 -8.84 -0.91
C ARG A 18 1.48 -9.48 -1.07
N ASN A 19 1.42 -10.64 -1.74
CA ASN A 19 0.14 -11.33 -2.01
C ASN A 19 -0.48 -11.86 -0.71
N ARG A 20 0.34 -12.39 0.21
CA ARG A 20 -0.10 -12.89 1.52
C ARG A 20 -0.59 -11.76 2.41
N LEU A 21 0.15 -10.64 2.48
CA LEU A 21 -0.32 -9.43 3.17
C LEU A 21 -1.65 -8.96 2.59
N THR A 22 -1.73 -8.80 1.27
CA THR A 22 -2.94 -8.29 0.61
C THR A 22 -4.16 -9.20 0.88
N ALA A 23 -3.98 -10.52 0.81
CA ALA A 23 -5.03 -11.48 1.11
C ALA A 23 -5.49 -11.36 2.56
N GLU A 24 -4.56 -11.22 3.51
CA GLU A 24 -4.87 -11.08 4.92
C GLU A 24 -5.60 -9.77 5.23
N LEU A 25 -5.16 -8.66 4.63
CA LEU A 25 -5.84 -7.36 4.78
C LEU A 25 -7.25 -7.37 4.19
N LYS A 26 -7.46 -8.07 3.07
CA LYS A 26 -8.80 -8.28 2.49
C LYS A 26 -9.68 -9.15 3.39
N ARG A 27 -9.13 -10.25 3.93
CA ARG A 27 -9.82 -11.15 4.86
C ARG A 27 -10.30 -10.41 6.11
N ARG A 28 -9.48 -9.48 6.62
CA ARG A 28 -9.81 -8.61 7.77
C ARG A 28 -10.65 -7.39 7.42
N LYS A 29 -11.08 -7.23 6.16
CA LYS A 29 -11.83 -6.07 5.65
C LYS A 29 -11.11 -4.72 5.90
N ILE A 30 -9.79 -4.74 5.95
CA ILE A 30 -8.95 -3.52 6.01
C ILE A 30 -8.81 -2.94 4.60
N LEU A 31 -8.61 -3.83 3.62
CA LEU A 31 -8.68 -3.50 2.20
C LEU A 31 -9.92 -4.12 1.56
N ASP A 32 -10.47 -3.46 0.56
CA ASP A 32 -11.56 -3.99 -0.27
C ASP A 32 -11.05 -4.91 -1.40
N CYS A 33 -11.95 -5.35 -2.28
CA CYS A 33 -11.60 -6.17 -3.45
C CYS A 33 -10.62 -5.46 -4.41
N ASN A 34 -10.68 -4.13 -4.49
CA ASN A 34 -9.83 -3.25 -5.29
C ASN A 34 -8.51 -2.85 -4.60
N ARG A 35 -8.24 -3.39 -3.41
CA ARG A 35 -7.06 -3.08 -2.57
C ARG A 35 -7.06 -1.64 -2.06
N LEU A 36 -8.23 -1.02 -1.97
CA LEU A 36 -8.43 0.28 -1.36
C LEU A 36 -8.68 0.12 0.14
N PRO A 37 -8.03 0.93 0.98
CA PRO A 37 -8.30 0.97 2.41
C PRO A 37 -9.65 1.63 2.66
N ARG A 38 -10.28 1.28 3.78
CA ARG A 38 -11.50 1.97 4.22
C ARG A 38 -11.20 3.44 4.52
N GLN A 39 -12.19 4.31 4.29
CA GLN A 39 -12.06 5.75 4.53
C GLN A 39 -11.55 6.07 5.94
N GLN A 40 -12.07 5.40 6.98
CA GLN A 40 -11.60 5.56 8.36
C GLN A 40 -10.10 5.29 8.57
N ASP A 41 -9.52 4.36 7.79
CA ASP A 41 -8.10 4.01 7.90
C ASP A 41 -7.23 5.04 7.14
N ILE A 42 -7.80 5.73 6.13
CA ILE A 42 -7.20 6.89 5.48
C ILE A 42 -7.23 8.10 6.42
N ASP A 43 -8.39 8.40 7.00
CA ASP A 43 -8.60 9.55 7.90
C ASP A 43 -7.76 9.42 9.17
N ALA A 44 -7.57 8.21 9.68
CA ALA A 44 -6.67 7.92 10.80
C ALA A 44 -5.17 8.07 10.43
N GLY A 45 -4.85 8.35 9.17
CA GLY A 45 -3.50 8.49 8.65
C GLY A 45 -2.72 7.18 8.57
N ARG A 46 -3.40 6.03 8.52
CA ARG A 46 -2.76 4.70 8.39
C ARG A 46 -2.42 4.40 6.94
N PHE A 47 -3.27 4.83 6.01
CA PHE A 47 -3.05 4.66 4.59
C PHE A 47 -3.13 5.99 3.84
N HIS A 48 -2.58 5.98 2.64
CA HIS A 48 -2.70 7.04 1.66
C HIS A 48 -2.99 6.43 0.30
N VAL A 49 -3.96 6.97 -0.42
CA VAL A 49 -4.28 6.56 -1.78
C VAL A 49 -3.86 7.66 -2.73
N ALA A 50 -3.06 7.32 -3.73
CA ALA A 50 -2.68 8.25 -4.80
C ALA A 50 -3.10 7.69 -6.15
N LEU A 51 -3.55 8.57 -7.05
CA LEU A 51 -3.78 8.21 -8.43
C LEU A 51 -2.43 8.08 -9.14
N LYS A 52 -2.25 6.97 -9.86
CA LYS A 52 -1.11 6.73 -10.73
C LYS A 52 -1.62 6.47 -12.13
N GLN A 53 -0.88 6.93 -13.12
CA GLN A 53 -1.15 6.65 -14.52
C GLN A 53 -0.14 5.64 -15.03
N HIS A 54 -0.61 4.63 -15.75
CA HIS A 54 0.24 3.73 -16.52
C HIS A 54 0.11 4.07 -18.00
N THR A 55 1.18 4.58 -18.61
CA THR A 55 1.25 4.95 -20.03
C THR A 55 1.99 3.91 -20.89
N GLY A 56 2.30 2.73 -20.33
CA GLY A 56 3.30 1.82 -20.91
C GLY A 56 2.81 0.88 -22.01
N ASN A 57 1.50 0.75 -22.24
CA ASN A 57 0.99 -0.15 -23.27
C ASN A 57 0.16 0.60 -24.32
N PRO A 58 0.69 0.83 -25.54
CA PRO A 58 -0.03 1.52 -26.60
C PRO A 58 -1.28 0.76 -27.09
N LEU A 59 -1.41 -0.53 -26.78
CA LEU A 59 -2.60 -1.33 -27.08
C LEU A 59 -3.71 -1.18 -26.02
N MET A 60 -3.45 -0.45 -24.93
CA MET A 60 -4.34 -0.33 -23.79
C MET A 60 -4.98 1.06 -23.76
N ASN A 61 -6.31 1.12 -23.75
CA ASN A 61 -7.09 2.36 -23.81
C ASN A 61 -6.68 3.27 -24.99
N GLU A 62 -6.46 2.68 -26.17
CA GLU A 62 -6.05 3.41 -27.39
C GLU A 62 -4.77 4.25 -27.21
N GLY A 63 -3.88 3.84 -26.31
CA GLY A 63 -2.65 4.57 -26.00
C GLY A 63 -2.80 5.69 -24.97
N ASN A 64 -4.01 5.95 -24.46
CA ASN A 64 -4.26 6.97 -23.43
C ASN A 64 -3.83 6.51 -22.02
N GLY A 65 -3.43 5.24 -21.87
CA GLY A 65 -3.04 4.65 -20.60
C GLY A 65 -4.21 4.44 -19.65
N VAL A 66 -3.91 3.94 -18.45
CA VAL A 66 -4.91 3.66 -17.41
C VAL A 66 -4.56 4.42 -16.14
N VAL A 67 -5.51 5.22 -15.65
CA VAL A 67 -5.43 5.83 -14.31
C VAL A 67 -5.96 4.81 -13.31
N TYR A 68 -5.18 4.55 -12.26
CA TYR A 68 -5.56 3.63 -11.20
C TYR A 68 -5.17 4.20 -9.84
N ALA A 69 -5.96 3.85 -8.84
CA ALA A 69 -5.65 4.16 -7.45
C ALA A 69 -4.60 3.19 -6.92
N LYS A 70 -3.53 3.73 -6.34
CA LYS A 70 -2.48 2.97 -5.67
C LYS A 70 -2.50 3.27 -4.17
N THR A 71 -2.61 2.21 -3.38
CA THR A 71 -2.59 2.26 -1.92
C THR A 71 -1.16 2.23 -1.38
N PHE A 72 -0.88 3.15 -0.47
CA PHE A 72 0.34 3.26 0.30
C PHE A 72 0.05 3.15 1.79
N VAL A 73 0.97 2.53 2.52
CA VAL A 73 0.96 2.41 3.97
C VAL A 73 1.88 3.48 4.54
N THR A 74 1.40 4.26 5.51
CA THR A 74 2.24 5.26 6.18
C THR A 74 3.12 4.59 7.24
N SER A 75 4.13 5.28 7.78
CA SER A 75 4.87 4.76 8.96
C SER A 75 3.95 4.42 10.13
N LYS A 76 2.91 5.23 10.39
CA LYS A 76 1.89 4.97 11.40
C LYS A 76 1.07 3.73 11.06
N GLY A 77 0.66 3.60 9.80
CA GLY A 77 -0.05 2.43 9.31
C GLY A 77 0.76 1.15 9.44
N LEU A 78 2.07 1.20 9.19
CA LEU A 78 2.96 0.05 9.31
C LEU A 78 3.02 -0.46 10.75
N LEU A 79 3.21 0.44 11.72
CA LEU A 79 3.22 0.07 13.14
C LEU A 79 1.85 -0.45 13.61
N TRP A 80 0.77 0.13 13.09
CA TRP A 80 -0.58 -0.37 13.38
C TRP A 80 -0.81 -1.76 12.78
N LEU A 81 -0.38 -2.01 11.54
CA LEU A 81 -0.47 -3.32 10.89
C LEU A 81 0.38 -4.37 11.61
N ALA A 82 1.57 -4.02 12.07
CA ALA A 82 2.41 -4.91 12.86
C ALA A 82 1.69 -5.41 14.12
N LYS A 83 1.08 -4.48 14.88
CA LYS A 83 0.24 -4.81 16.03
C LYS A 83 -0.95 -5.68 15.64
N GLU A 84 -1.65 -5.32 14.57
CA GLU A 84 -2.86 -6.04 14.18
C GLU A 84 -2.58 -7.46 13.67
N LEU A 85 -1.45 -7.65 13.02
CA LEU A 85 -1.00 -8.94 12.52
C LEU A 85 -0.23 -9.76 13.55
N GLY A 86 0.11 -9.18 14.71
CA GLY A 86 0.91 -9.84 15.74
C GLY A 86 2.34 -10.13 15.29
N VAL A 87 2.92 -9.26 14.47
CA VAL A 87 4.28 -9.39 13.93
C VAL A 87 5.12 -8.19 14.30
N GLU A 88 6.44 -8.37 14.36
CA GLU A 88 7.38 -7.27 14.51
C GLU A 88 7.81 -6.71 13.15
N VAL A 89 8.17 -5.42 13.13
CA VAL A 89 8.70 -4.78 11.92
C VAL A 89 10.18 -5.16 11.79
N VAL A 90 10.49 -6.00 10.81
CA VAL A 90 11.80 -6.63 10.61
C VAL A 90 12.83 -5.65 10.04
N GLN A 91 12.40 -4.65 9.27
CA GLN A 91 13.29 -3.61 8.75
C GLN A 91 12.62 -2.23 8.73
N VAL A 92 13.28 -1.24 9.33
CA VAL A 92 12.99 0.18 9.16
C VAL A 92 13.83 0.66 7.97
N PRO A 93 13.24 1.09 6.85
CA PRO A 93 14.03 1.48 5.69
C PRO A 93 14.66 2.84 5.96
N SER A 94 15.97 2.89 5.77
CA SER A 94 16.67 4.10 5.42
C SER A 94 16.09 4.61 4.09
N THR A 95 15.54 5.83 4.12
CA THR A 95 15.21 6.73 3.00
C THR A 95 15.18 6.11 1.60
N GLN A 96 14.00 5.86 1.04
CA GLN A 96 13.80 5.92 -0.41
C GLN A 96 12.56 6.75 -0.74
N GLU A 97 12.82 8.00 -1.15
CA GLU A 97 11.90 8.86 -1.87
C GLU A 97 11.54 8.20 -3.20
N HIS A 98 10.36 7.59 -3.29
CA HIS A 98 9.73 7.35 -4.58
C HIS A 98 8.98 8.61 -5.01
N ALA A 99 9.74 9.59 -5.51
CA ALA A 99 9.25 10.61 -6.42
C ALA A 99 9.18 10.03 -7.83
N ALA A 100 7.98 10.03 -8.41
CA ALA A 100 7.58 9.88 -9.83
C ALA A 100 6.19 9.27 -9.87
#